data_AF-Q0R3I0-F1
#
_entry.id   AF-Q0R3I0-F1
#
_cell.length_a   1.000
_cell.length_b   1.000
_cell.length_c   1.000
_cell.angle_alpha   90.00
_cell.angle_beta   90.00
_cell.angle_gamma   90.00
#
_symmetry.space_group_name_H-M   'P 1'
#
loop_
_entity.id
_entity.type
_entity.pdbx_description
1 polymer ?
#
loop_
_entity_poly.entity_id
_entity_poly.type
_entity_poly.pdbx_seq_one_letter_code
_entity_poly.pdbx_strand_id
1 'polypeptide(L)'
;MILGQLRCPKKYKVSNSVILRWINRIKNENFEMVISENRHRIEYSVKFKIKVLSYKNSHNCTLSELCNKFKIHSESTIYFWQRQFDELSIIGLSRKRGNPKMNKNKVTKQTKLSKDDELKQNE
;
A
#
# COMPACT_ATOMS: atom_id res chain seq x y z
N MET A 1 7.02 36.70 -12.96
CA MET A 1 6.83 35.62 -13.96
C MET A 1 5.74 34.68 -13.45
N ILE A 2 4.48 35.02 -13.71
CA ILE A 2 3.31 34.27 -13.20
C ILE A 2 2.95 33.23 -14.27
N LEU A 3 3.05 31.94 -13.93
CA LEU A 3 2.59 30.87 -14.82
C LEU A 3 1.06 31.03 -14.98
N GLY A 4 0.68 31.62 -16.12
CA GLY A 4 -0.69 31.98 -16.47
C GLY A 4 -1.62 30.80 -16.30
N GLN A 5 -2.75 31.06 -15.63
CA GLN A 5 -3.88 30.17 -15.56
C GLN A 5 -4.24 29.71 -16.97
N LEU A 6 -4.05 28.41 -17.25
CA LEU A 6 -4.58 27.78 -18.46
C LEU A 6 -6.10 27.82 -18.39
N ARG A 7 -6.69 28.90 -18.91
CA ARG A 7 -8.13 29.04 -19.11
C ARG A 7 -8.49 28.17 -20.31
N CYS A 8 -8.60 26.85 -20.12
CA CYS A 8 -9.13 25.94 -21.12
C CYS A 8 -10.67 26.00 -21.08
N PRO A 9 -11.35 26.54 -22.10
CA PRO A 9 -12.79 26.73 -22.07
C PRO A 9 -13.50 25.51 -22.65
N LYS A 10 -14.41 24.89 -21.86
CA LYS A 10 -15.65 24.18 -22.22
C LYS A 10 -15.64 23.05 -23.29
N LYS A 11 -14.59 22.87 -24.11
CA LYS A 11 -14.51 21.84 -25.17
C LYS A 11 -14.31 20.44 -24.63
N TYR A 12 -13.51 20.32 -23.57
CA TYR A 12 -13.31 19.09 -22.83
C TYR A 12 -14.03 19.28 -21.51
N LYS A 13 -15.05 18.45 -21.19
CA LYS A 13 -15.80 18.48 -19.93
C LYS A 13 -14.92 18.02 -18.75
N VAL A 14 -13.73 18.59 -18.60
CA VAL A 14 -12.71 18.23 -17.62
C VAL A 14 -12.44 19.47 -16.77
N SER A 15 -12.47 19.32 -15.45
CA SER A 15 -12.26 20.43 -14.55
C SER A 15 -10.80 20.91 -14.56
N ASN A 16 -10.60 22.22 -14.34
CA ASN A 16 -9.25 22.80 -14.19
C ASN A 16 -8.43 22.10 -13.10
N SER A 17 -9.08 21.61 -12.04
CA SER A 17 -8.41 20.84 -10.98
C SER A 17 -7.77 19.55 -11.49
N VAL A 18 -8.40 18.84 -12.44
CA VAL A 18 -7.83 17.63 -13.05
C VAL A 18 -6.61 17.99 -13.90
N ILE A 19 -6.70 19.07 -14.69
CA ILE A 19 -5.61 19.55 -15.54
C ILE A 19 -4.40 19.96 -14.69
N LEU A 20 -4.61 20.76 -13.63
CA LEU A 20 -3.55 21.17 -12.70
C LEU A 20 -2.90 19.96 -12.02
N ARG A 21 -3.69 18.96 -11.62
CA ARG A 21 -3.16 17.71 -11.06
C ARG A 21 -2.28 16.96 -12.06
N TRP A 22 -2.63 16.95 -13.34
CA TRP A 22 -1.82 16.31 -14.38
C TRP A 22 -0.51 17.08 -14.60
N ILE A 23 -0.57 18.40 -14.70
CA ILE A 23 0.62 19.27 -14.84
C ILE A 23 1.57 19.05 -13.66
N ASN A 24 1.07 19.03 -12.42
CA ASN A 24 1.89 18.79 -11.24
C ASN A 24 2.51 17.38 -11.21
N ARG A 25 1.83 16.39 -11.80
CA ARG A 25 2.41 15.04 -11.95
C ARG A 25 3.53 15.01 -12.98
N ILE A 26 3.32 15.65 -14.14
CA ILE A 26 4.33 15.75 -15.22
C ILE A 26 5.60 16.45 -14.70
N LYS A 27 5.44 17.52 -13.93
CA LYS A 27 6.56 18.28 -13.37
C LYS A 27 7.34 17.53 -12.28
N ASN A 28 6.78 16.47 -11.71
CA ASN A 28 7.48 15.67 -10.71
C ASN A 28 8.37 14.64 -11.39
N GLU A 29 9.62 14.51 -10.94
CA GLU A 29 10.62 13.56 -11.47
C GLU A 29 10.17 12.08 -11.40
N ASN A 30 9.12 11.78 -10.63
CA ASN A 30 8.52 10.46 -10.48
C ASN A 30 7.37 10.17 -11.46
N PHE A 31 7.16 11.03 -12.46
CA PHE A 31 6.10 10.91 -13.45
C PHE A 31 6.04 9.52 -14.11
N GLU A 32 7.20 8.99 -14.51
CA GLU A 32 7.33 7.66 -15.13
C GLU A 32 6.74 6.55 -14.27
N MET A 33 7.03 6.56 -12.96
CA MET A 33 6.49 5.61 -12.00
C MET A 33 4.96 5.74 -11.85
N VAL A 34 4.46 6.97 -11.89
CA VAL A 34 3.04 7.29 -11.72
C VAL A 34 2.20 6.95 -12.95
N ILE A 35 2.79 6.94 -14.15
CA ILE A 35 2.06 6.63 -15.39
C ILE A 35 2.10 5.16 -15.76
N SER A 36 3.15 4.42 -15.37
CA SER A 36 3.29 3.02 -15.78
C SER A 36 1.98 2.23 -15.68
N GLU A 37 1.59 1.54 -16.78
CA GLU A 37 0.36 0.74 -16.86
C GLU A 37 0.24 -0.22 -15.66
N ASN A 38 1.40 -0.69 -15.17
CA ASN A 38 1.53 -1.66 -14.11
C ASN A 38 1.93 -1.07 -12.76
N ARG A 39 1.79 0.24 -12.53
CA ARG A 39 2.17 0.90 -11.25
C ARG A 39 1.58 0.21 -10.01
N HIS A 40 0.35 -0.31 -10.14
CA HIS A 40 -0.35 -1.00 -9.05
C HIS A 40 0.15 -2.42 -8.82
N ARG A 41 0.85 -3.01 -9.80
CA ARG A 41 1.43 -4.35 -9.79
C ARG A 41 2.91 -4.38 -9.41
N ILE A 42 3.51 -3.22 -9.10
CA ILE A 42 4.91 -3.16 -8.67
C ILE A 42 5.05 -3.94 -7.36
N GLU A 43 5.80 -5.03 -7.42
CA GLU A 43 6.19 -5.81 -6.25
C GLU A 43 7.50 -5.25 -5.69
N TYR A 44 7.48 -4.89 -4.41
CA TYR A 44 8.67 -4.44 -3.69
C TYR A 44 9.20 -5.58 -2.81
N SER A 45 10.51 -5.81 -2.83
CA SER A 45 11.12 -6.84 -1.99
C SER A 45 11.03 -6.49 -0.50
N VAL A 46 10.97 -7.49 0.37
CA VAL A 46 10.89 -7.27 1.83
C VAL A 46 12.08 -6.44 2.32
N LYS A 47 13.29 -6.74 1.83
CA LYS A 47 14.51 -5.99 2.15
C LYS A 47 14.38 -4.51 1.79
N PHE A 48 13.79 -4.19 0.63
CA PHE A 48 13.54 -2.82 0.23
C PHE A 48 12.54 -2.13 1.15
N LYS A 49 11.43 -2.78 1.49
CA LYS A 49 10.43 -2.21 2.41
C LYS A 49 11.03 -1.88 3.78
N ILE A 50 11.86 -2.78 4.32
CA ILE A 50 12.58 -2.56 5.58
C ILE A 50 13.49 -1.33 5.45
N LYS A 51 14.28 -1.24 4.38
CA LYS A 51 15.16 -0.08 4.14
C LYS A 51 14.40 1.24 4.15
N VAL A 52 13.24 1.30 3.51
CA VAL A 52 12.40 2.51 3.44
C VAL A 52 11.85 2.88 4.83
N LEU A 53 11.34 1.91 5.58
CA LEU A 53 10.80 2.15 6.94
C LEU A 53 11.88 2.53 7.94
N SER A 54 13.05 1.88 7.90
CA SER A 54 14.20 2.26 8.72
C SER A 54 14.65 3.68 8.42
N TYR A 55 14.73 4.06 7.14
CA TYR A 55 15.09 5.41 6.74
C TYR A 55 14.08 6.46 7.26
N LYS A 56 12.78 6.14 7.21
CA LYS A 56 11.73 6.99 7.78
C LYS A 56 11.94 7.24 9.28
N ASN A 57 12.23 6.18 10.04
CA ASN A 57 12.41 6.28 11.49
C ASN A 57 13.68 7.04 11.87
N SER A 58 14.76 6.94 11.08
CA SER A 58 16.01 7.63 11.37
C SER A 58 16.00 9.13 11.03
N HIS A 59 15.20 9.54 10.04
CA HIS A 59 15.26 10.91 9.49
C HIS A 59 13.96 11.72 9.64
N ASN A 60 12.93 11.18 10.28
CA ASN A 60 11.62 11.84 10.45
C ASN A 60 11.06 12.43 9.15
N CYS A 61 11.27 11.75 8.02
CA CYS A 61 10.79 12.21 6.72
C CYS A 61 9.28 12.01 6.57
N THR A 62 8.68 12.91 5.81
CA THR A 62 7.29 12.78 5.36
C THR A 62 7.15 11.64 4.34
N LEU A 63 5.94 11.11 4.18
CA LEU A 63 5.69 10.05 3.19
C LEU A 63 5.97 10.54 1.76
N SER A 64 5.68 11.81 1.47
CA SER A 64 5.91 12.41 0.15
C SER A 64 7.39 12.46 -0.20
N GLU A 65 8.24 12.89 0.74
CA GLU A 65 9.70 12.92 0.57
C GLU A 65 10.26 11.51 0.34
N LEU A 66 9.76 10.50 1.06
CA LEU A 66 10.16 9.11 0.86
C LEU A 66 9.74 8.60 -0.52
N CYS A 67 8.52 8.90 -0.94
CA CYS A 67 8.04 8.58 -2.28
C CYS A 67 8.96 9.17 -3.35
N ASN A 68 9.37 10.43 -3.15
CA ASN A 68 10.25 11.10 -4.08
C ASN A 68 11.66 10.48 -4.10
N LYS A 69 12.22 10.23 -2.92
CA LYS A 69 13.57 9.67 -2.78
C LYS A 69 13.69 8.24 -3.29
N PHE A 70 12.73 7.38 -2.95
CA PHE A 70 12.75 5.95 -3.28
C PHE A 70 11.99 5.61 -4.56
N LYS A 71 11.49 6.63 -5.28
CA LYS A 71 10.69 6.49 -6.51
C LYS A 71 9.50 5.54 -6.31
N ILE A 72 8.77 5.73 -5.21
CA ILE A 72 7.58 4.93 -4.89
C ILE A 72 6.35 5.67 -5.41
N HIS A 73 5.54 4.99 -6.20
CA HIS A 73 4.41 5.56 -6.93
C HIS A 73 3.33 6.24 -6.08
N SER A 74 3.21 5.89 -4.79
CA SER A 74 2.17 6.44 -3.90
C SER A 74 2.57 6.38 -2.43
N GLU A 75 2.24 7.44 -1.69
CA GLU A 75 2.42 7.55 -0.24
C GLU A 75 1.62 6.47 0.51
N SER A 76 0.43 6.11 -0.02
CA SER A 76 -0.42 5.05 0.54
C SER A 76 0.29 3.70 0.57
N THR A 77 1.23 3.46 -0.35
CA THR A 77 2.01 2.21 -0.39
C THR A 77 2.94 2.11 0.80
N ILE A 78 3.60 3.21 1.17
CA ILE A 78 4.49 3.27 2.34
C ILE A 78 3.67 3.17 3.63
N TYR A 79 2.55 3.90 3.70
CA TYR A 79 1.63 3.82 4.82
C TYR A 79 1.15 2.39 5.08
N PHE A 80 0.78 1.66 4.01
CA PHE A 80 0.37 0.27 4.12
C PHE A 80 1.49 -0.64 4.67
N TRP A 81 2.74 -0.44 4.25
CA TRP A 81 3.86 -1.21 4.80
C TRP A 81 4.11 -0.92 6.26
N GLN A 82 4.00 0.36 6.66
CA GLN A 82 4.15 0.75 8.05
C GLN A 82 3.09 0.05 8.91
N ARG A 83 1.82 0.14 8.51
CA ARG A 83 0.71 -0.54 9.20
C ARG A 83 0.93 -2.06 9.32
N GLN A 84 1.34 -2.71 8.23
CA GLN A 84 1.63 -4.15 8.23
C GLN A 84 2.78 -4.52 9.16
N PHE A 85 3.78 -3.65 9.27
CA PHE A 85 4.90 -3.84 10.18
C PHE A 85 4.48 -3.63 11.64
N ASP A 86 3.61 -2.65 11.90
CA ASP A 86 3.11 -2.40 13.27
C ASP A 86 2.22 -3.55 13.76
N GLU A 87 1.39 -4.14 12.88
CA GLU A 87 0.49 -5.24 13.24
C GLU A 87 1.20 -6.61 13.34
N LEU A 88 2.18 -6.89 12.46
CA LEU A 88 2.73 -8.24 12.24
C LEU A 88 4.25 -8.27 12.07
N SER A 89 4.93 -7.15 12.36
CA SER A 89 6.39 -7.00 12.20
C SER A 89 6.87 -7.40 10.79
N ILE A 90 8.01 -8.10 10.71
CA ILE A 90 8.62 -8.51 9.44
C ILE A 90 7.72 -9.49 8.66
N ILE A 91 6.92 -10.31 9.35
CA ILE A 91 6.00 -11.26 8.73
C ILE A 91 4.93 -10.52 7.92
N GLY A 92 4.44 -9.39 8.42
CA GLY A 92 3.48 -8.53 7.73
C GLY A 92 4.01 -7.96 6.40
N LEU A 93 5.31 -7.67 6.33
CA LEU A 93 5.96 -7.12 5.14
C LEU A 93 6.13 -8.15 4.01
N SER A 94 6.19 -9.44 4.34
CA SER A 94 6.32 -10.54 3.38
C SER A 94 5.01 -10.84 2.63
N ARG A 95 3.86 -10.42 3.18
CA ARG A 95 2.56 -10.67 2.56
C ARG A 95 2.49 -10.05 1.16
N LYS A 96 2.11 -10.88 0.19
CA LYS A 96 1.80 -10.41 -1.17
C LYS A 96 0.55 -9.54 -1.16
N ARG A 97 0.54 -8.55 -2.04
CA ARG A 97 -0.61 -7.67 -2.27
C ARG A 97 -1.73 -8.48 -2.93
N GLY A 98 -2.97 -8.29 -2.46
CA GLY A 98 -4.15 -8.97 -3.00
C GLY A 98 -4.88 -9.79 -1.95
N ASN A 99 -6.10 -10.21 -2.28
CA ASN A 99 -6.89 -11.05 -1.38
C ASN A 99 -6.26 -12.45 -1.31
N PRO A 100 -6.18 -13.06 -0.12
CA PRO A 100 -5.83 -14.48 -0.03
C PRO A 100 -6.78 -15.27 -0.92
N LYS A 101 -6.24 -16.27 -1.64
CA LYS A 101 -7.08 -17.17 -2.44
C LYS A 101 -8.07 -17.84 -1.49
N MET A 102 -9.37 -17.66 -1.75
CA MET A 102 -10.41 -18.31 -0.98
C MET A 102 -10.25 -19.83 -1.13
N ASN A 103 -9.94 -20.50 -0.02
CA ASN A 103 -9.82 -21.95 -0.01
C ASN A 103 -11.25 -22.52 -0.10
N LYS A 104 -11.63 -23.05 -1.27
CA LYS A 104 -12.98 -23.59 -1.51
C LYS A 104 -13.29 -24.89 -0.76
N ASN A 105 -12.31 -25.43 -0.03
CA ASN A 105 -12.45 -26.67 0.71
C ASN A 105 -12.48 -26.40 2.23
N LYS A 106 -13.61 -25.90 2.72
CA LYS A 106 -14.01 -26.12 4.12
C LYS A 106 -15.20 -27.07 4.12
N VAL A 107 -14.90 -28.37 4.15
CA VAL A 107 -15.89 -29.37 4.57
C VAL A 107 -16.13 -29.11 6.05
N THR A 108 -17.25 -28.48 6.37
CA THR A 108 -17.75 -28.38 7.73
C THR A 108 -18.19 -29.76 8.18
N LYS A 109 -17.30 -30.54 8.80
CA LYS A 109 -17.69 -31.55 9.78
C LYS A 109 -17.47 -30.93 11.16
N GLN A 110 -18.52 -30.29 11.67
CA GLN A 110 -18.65 -30.05 13.10
C GLN A 110 -18.86 -31.42 13.75
N THR A 111 -17.78 -32.05 14.20
CA THR A 111 -17.85 -33.13 15.19
C THR A 111 -18.31 -32.48 16.49
N LYS A 112 -19.55 -32.77 16.89
CA LYS A 112 -20.06 -32.44 18.22
C LYS A 112 -19.19 -33.19 19.24
N LEU A 113 -18.29 -32.49 19.94
CA LEU A 113 -17.70 -32.98 21.19
C LEU A 113 -18.73 -32.66 22.28
N SER A 114 -19.45 -33.67 22.73
CA SER A 114 -20.26 -33.59 23.95
C SER A 114 -19.31 -33.35 25.12
N LYS A 115 -19.64 -32.35 25.94
CA LYS A 115 -19.02 -32.11 27.25
C LYS A 115 -19.51 -33.21 28.17
N ASP A 116 -18.76 -34.27 28.43
CA ASP A 116 -19.10 -35.27 29.48
C ASP A 116 -17.93 -36.16 29.95
N ASP A 117 -16.65 -35.85 29.73
CA ASP A 117 -15.53 -36.68 30.24
C ASP A 117 -14.41 -35.85 30.91
N GLU A 118 -14.77 -34.87 31.75
CA GLU A 118 -13.89 -34.44 32.85
C GLU A 118 -14.40 -35.10 34.13
N LEU A 119 -13.76 -36.19 34.55
CA LEU A 119 -13.66 -36.73 35.93
C LEU A 119 -13.26 -38.20 35.84
N LYS A 120 -11.95 -38.53 35.86
CA LYS A 120 -11.30 -39.70 36.53
C LYS A 120 -9.78 -39.72 36.25
N GLN A 121 -9.06 -38.68 36.67
CA GLN A 121 -7.64 -38.80 37.01
C GLN A 121 -7.37 -37.80 38.14
N ASN A 122 -7.73 -38.20 39.35
CA ASN A 122 -7.22 -37.76 40.66
C ASN A 122 -8.07 -38.45 41.74
N GLU A 123 -7.84 -39.75 41.90
CA GLU A 123 -7.87 -40.55 43.15
C GLU A 123 -7.54 -42.01 42.83
#